data_AF-A0A822DVA7-F1
#
_entry.id   AF-A0A822DVA7-F1
#
_cell.length_a   1.000
_cell.length_b   1.000
_cell.length_c   1.000
_cell.angle_alpha   90.00
_cell.angle_beta   90.00
_cell.angle_gamma   90.00
#
_symmetry.space_group_name_H-M   'P 1'
#
loop_
_entity.id
_entity.type
_entity.pdbx_description
1 polymer ?
#
loop_
_entity_poly.entity_id
_entity_poly.type
_entity_poly.pdbx_seq_one_letter_code
_entity_poly.pdbx_strand_id
1 'polypeptide(L)'
;MEIVAATCNDGVRNDGEIGIDCDGPCVKRCNGRACSSPDHCWSGVCGTNQTCSAATCNDGVRNGGEVGIDCEGPCEKRCNGRACSSPDDCWSRVCGTNQTCSAATCNDGVRNGGENGIDCDGPCVKRCNGRACSSPDHCWSGVCGTNRTCLAATCNDGVRNGGEIGIDCDGPCVKRCNGRACSSADHCGSGACGINQTCLCT
;
A
#
# COMPACT_ATOMS: atom_id res chain seq x y z
N MET A 1 48.77 18.62 -18.04
CA MET A 1 47.83 17.48 -17.96
C MET A 1 46.60 18.01 -17.26
N GLU A 2 45.56 18.28 -18.03
CA GLU A 2 44.25 18.62 -17.50
C GLU A 2 43.73 17.36 -16.82
N ILE A 3 43.58 17.39 -15.50
CA ILE A 3 42.93 16.32 -14.78
C ILE A 3 41.46 16.46 -15.16
N VAL A 4 41.01 15.67 -16.13
CA VAL A 4 39.58 15.51 -16.38
C VAL A 4 39.02 15.00 -15.06
N ALA A 5 38.21 15.83 -14.40
CA ALA A 5 37.59 15.43 -13.15
C ALA A 5 36.77 14.17 -13.45
N ALA A 6 37.00 13.10 -12.67
CA ALA A 6 36.25 11.86 -12.84
C ALA A 6 34.75 12.18 -12.87
N THR A 7 34.11 11.77 -13.96
CA THR A 7 32.70 12.02 -14.22
C THR A 7 31.90 10.95 -13.51
N CYS A 8 31.62 11.19 -12.21
CA CYS A 8 30.91 10.27 -11.30
C CYS A 8 29.40 10.08 -11.62
N ASN A 9 29.03 10.09 -12.89
CA ASN A 9 27.69 9.93 -13.43
C ASN A 9 27.66 9.68 -14.96
N ASP A 10 28.76 9.23 -15.58
CA ASP A 10 28.84 8.99 -17.02
C ASP A 10 28.51 7.54 -17.43
N GLY A 11 28.29 6.66 -16.45
CA GLY A 11 27.90 5.27 -16.67
C GLY A 11 29.04 4.37 -17.11
N VAL A 12 30.29 4.83 -17.02
CA VAL A 12 31.49 4.02 -17.27
C VAL A 12 32.39 3.99 -16.03
N ARG A 13 33.40 3.11 -16.05
CA ARG A 13 34.43 3.06 -15.00
C ARG A 13 35.71 3.65 -15.55
N ASN A 14 36.05 4.88 -15.17
CA ASN A 14 37.25 5.58 -15.64
C ASN A 14 37.95 6.34 -14.50
N ASP A 15 39.02 7.08 -14.82
CA ASP A 15 39.69 8.08 -13.96
C ASP A 15 39.96 7.72 -12.47
N GLY A 16 40.18 6.43 -12.19
CA GLY A 16 40.53 5.94 -10.85
C GLY A 16 39.35 5.47 -9.99
N GLU A 17 38.16 5.36 -10.58
CA GLU A 17 36.98 4.80 -9.93
C GLU A 17 37.12 3.30 -9.58
N ILE A 18 36.49 2.89 -8.48
CA ILE A 18 36.52 1.49 -8.04
C ILE A 18 35.34 0.71 -8.64
N GLY A 19 34.15 1.32 -8.70
CA GLY A 19 33.02 0.84 -9.50
C GLY A 19 32.65 1.84 -10.59
N ILE A 20 31.59 1.56 -11.36
CA ILE A 20 31.05 2.53 -12.33
C ILE A 20 30.51 3.73 -11.56
N ASP A 21 31.03 4.93 -11.80
CA ASP A 21 30.60 6.19 -11.18
C ASP A 21 30.71 6.25 -9.64
N CYS A 22 31.49 5.36 -9.01
CA CYS A 22 31.52 5.25 -7.54
C CYS A 22 32.89 4.89 -6.95
N ASP A 23 33.10 5.37 -5.73
CA ASP A 23 34.35 5.29 -4.97
C ASP A 23 35.58 5.88 -5.70
N GLY A 24 36.76 5.80 -5.07
CA GLY A 24 37.99 6.38 -5.60
C GLY A 24 37.91 7.91 -5.58
N PRO A 25 37.92 8.59 -6.74
CA PRO A 25 37.71 10.04 -6.83
C PRO A 25 36.26 10.46 -6.54
N CYS A 26 35.30 9.54 -6.58
CA CYS A 26 33.89 9.85 -6.39
C CYS A 26 33.47 9.86 -4.92
N VAL A 27 32.65 10.84 -4.55
CA VAL A 27 32.15 11.03 -3.17
C VAL A 27 31.19 9.91 -2.75
N LYS A 28 30.39 9.41 -3.71
CA LYS A 28 29.43 8.33 -3.48
C LYS A 28 30.12 6.97 -3.53
N ARG A 29 29.73 6.10 -2.61
CA ARG A 29 30.29 4.76 -2.40
C ARG A 29 29.56 3.71 -3.21
N CYS A 30 30.28 2.69 -3.67
CA CYS A 30 29.70 1.54 -4.33
C CYS A 30 28.98 0.61 -3.33
N ASN A 31 28.18 -0.32 -3.87
CA ASN A 31 27.47 -1.33 -3.09
C ASN A 31 28.42 -2.16 -2.19
N GLY A 32 27.95 -2.56 -1.02
CA GLY A 32 28.70 -3.31 -0.01
C GLY A 32 29.57 -2.47 0.92
N ARG A 33 29.71 -1.16 0.66
CA ARG A 33 30.50 -0.27 1.53
C ARG A 33 29.71 0.29 2.69
N ALA A 34 30.39 0.52 3.81
CA ALA A 34 29.77 1.12 4.98
C ALA A 34 29.14 2.49 4.65
N CYS A 35 27.98 2.77 5.22
CA CYS A 35 27.25 4.04 5.08
C CYS A 35 26.54 4.38 6.38
N SER A 36 26.27 5.67 6.59
CA SER A 36 25.50 6.18 7.73
C SER A 36 24.26 6.98 7.30
N SER A 37 24.15 7.25 5.99
CA SER A 37 23.05 7.96 5.35
C SER A 37 22.91 7.46 3.90
N PRO A 38 21.71 7.42 3.32
CA PRO A 38 21.45 7.20 1.90
C PRO A 38 22.37 8.00 0.95
N ASP A 39 22.67 9.26 1.30
CA ASP A 39 23.47 10.17 0.45
C ASP A 39 24.91 9.72 0.23
N HIS A 40 25.41 8.81 1.06
CA HIS A 40 26.76 8.26 0.94
C HIS A 40 26.84 7.18 -0.15
N CYS A 41 25.72 6.64 -0.60
CA CYS A 41 25.68 5.51 -1.52
C CYS A 41 25.36 5.99 -2.93
N TRP A 42 26.04 5.41 -3.92
CA TRP A 42 25.75 5.69 -5.32
C TRP A 42 24.29 5.36 -5.68
N SER A 43 23.79 4.22 -5.17
CA SER A 43 22.39 3.82 -5.27
C SER A 43 21.41 4.73 -4.54
N GLY A 44 21.88 5.60 -3.63
CA GLY A 44 21.00 6.32 -2.71
C GLY A 44 20.34 5.42 -1.67
N VAL A 45 20.81 4.18 -1.46
CA VAL A 45 20.24 3.25 -0.48
C VAL A 45 21.30 2.82 0.52
N CYS A 46 21.13 3.23 1.78
CA CYS A 46 21.91 2.73 2.90
C CYS A 46 21.08 1.69 3.65
N GLY A 47 21.44 0.41 3.49
CA GLY A 47 20.70 -0.71 4.08
C GLY A 47 20.78 -0.75 5.60
N THR A 48 19.93 -1.58 6.22
CA THR A 48 19.86 -1.77 7.68
C THR A 48 21.17 -2.25 8.31
N ASN A 49 22.00 -2.96 7.54
CA ASN A 49 23.34 -3.39 7.94
C ASN A 49 24.39 -2.27 7.85
N GLN A 50 23.97 -1.01 7.66
CA GLN A 50 24.85 0.15 7.48
C GLN A 50 25.79 -0.01 6.29
N THR A 51 25.30 -0.64 5.22
CA THR A 51 26.05 -0.84 3.97
C THR A 51 25.23 -0.37 2.78
N CYS A 52 25.90 0.21 1.78
CA CYS A 52 25.26 0.58 0.52
C CYS A 52 24.69 -0.66 -0.16
N SER A 53 23.40 -0.61 -0.47
CA SER A 53 22.69 -1.67 -1.17
C SER A 53 22.54 -1.32 -2.64
N ALA A 54 22.45 -2.33 -3.51
CA ALA A 54 22.09 -2.11 -4.90
C ALA A 54 20.69 -1.51 -5.02
N ALA A 55 20.49 -0.74 -6.09
CA ALA A 55 19.17 -0.28 -6.53
C ALA A 55 18.23 -1.47 -6.76
N THR A 56 16.99 -1.37 -6.29
CA THR A 56 15.94 -2.38 -6.49
C THR A 56 14.60 -1.71 -6.74
N CYS A 57 13.71 -2.37 -7.49
CA CYS A 57 12.38 -1.87 -7.85
C CYS A 57 11.36 -1.81 -6.70
N ASN A 58 11.83 -1.66 -5.46
CA ASN A 58 11.05 -1.60 -4.23
C ASN A 58 11.87 -1.04 -3.05
N ASP A 59 12.92 -0.25 -3.31
CA ASP A 59 13.73 0.38 -2.26
C ASP A 59 13.23 1.77 -1.84
N GLY A 60 12.22 2.30 -2.54
CA GLY A 60 11.58 3.58 -2.25
C GLY A 60 12.36 4.78 -2.78
N VAL A 61 13.39 4.57 -3.60
CA VAL A 61 14.25 5.62 -4.14
C VAL A 61 14.29 5.51 -5.65
N ARG A 62 14.07 6.64 -6.35
CA ARG A 62 14.28 6.69 -7.80
C ARG A 62 15.77 6.59 -8.14
N ASN A 63 16.25 5.40 -8.46
CA ASN A 63 17.65 5.11 -8.75
C ASN A 63 17.76 4.09 -9.91
N GLY A 64 18.95 3.56 -10.20
CA GLY A 64 19.11 2.38 -11.08
C GLY A 64 18.67 2.50 -12.55
N GLY A 65 18.20 3.66 -13.01
CA GLY A 65 17.61 3.87 -14.34
C GLY A 65 16.08 3.92 -14.36
N GLU A 66 15.42 4.00 -13.21
CA GLU A 66 13.97 4.07 -13.10
C GLU A 66 13.36 5.39 -13.63
N VAL A 67 12.15 5.30 -14.18
CA VAL A 67 11.43 6.49 -14.68
C VAL A 67 10.68 7.18 -13.55
N GLY A 68 10.02 6.42 -12.68
CA GLY A 68 9.45 6.88 -11.42
C GLY A 68 10.17 6.25 -10.23
N ILE A 69 9.70 6.48 -9.00
CA ILE A 69 10.21 5.76 -7.83
C ILE A 69 9.80 4.30 -7.97
N ASP A 70 10.75 3.37 -8.00
CA ASP A 70 10.54 1.91 -8.03
C ASP A 70 9.77 1.40 -9.27
N CYS A 71 9.66 2.19 -10.35
CA CYS A 71 8.82 1.83 -11.50
C CYS A 71 9.40 2.25 -12.85
N GLU A 72 9.11 1.42 -13.86
CA GLU A 72 9.60 1.49 -15.24
C GLU A 72 11.13 1.49 -15.39
N GLY A 73 11.60 1.59 -16.64
CA GLY A 73 13.02 1.48 -16.98
C GLY A 73 13.49 0.03 -16.79
N PRO A 74 14.40 -0.25 -15.85
CA PRO A 74 14.78 -1.62 -15.50
C PRO A 74 13.68 -2.39 -14.75
N CYS A 75 12.66 -1.71 -14.24
CA CYS A 75 11.58 -2.32 -13.48
C CYS A 75 10.40 -2.73 -14.36
N GLU A 76 9.90 -3.95 -14.16
CA GLU A 76 8.80 -4.52 -14.95
C GLU A 76 7.47 -3.77 -14.76
N LYS A 77 7.24 -3.27 -13.54
CA LYS A 77 5.99 -2.62 -13.16
C LYS A 77 5.93 -1.18 -13.64
N ARG A 78 4.74 -0.78 -14.08
CA ARG A 78 4.46 0.53 -14.67
C ARG A 78 4.15 1.56 -13.59
N CYS A 79 4.54 2.82 -13.84
CA CYS A 79 4.20 3.93 -12.97
C CYS A 79 2.73 4.36 -13.15
N ASN A 80 2.25 5.18 -12.22
CA ASN A 80 0.91 5.77 -12.28
C ASN A 80 0.69 6.53 -13.60
N GLY A 81 -0.50 6.43 -14.17
CA GLY A 81 -0.89 7.04 -15.45
C GLY A 81 -0.56 6.22 -16.69
N ARG A 82 0.22 5.14 -16.59
CA ARG A 82 0.45 4.23 -17.72
C ARG A 82 -0.73 3.31 -17.96
N ALA A 83 -0.92 2.90 -19.20
CA ALA A 83 -1.90 1.87 -19.53
C ALA A 83 -1.61 0.56 -18.76
N CYS A 84 -2.64 -0.20 -18.43
CA CYS A 84 -2.56 -1.52 -17.79
C CYS A 84 -3.71 -2.40 -18.27
N SER A 85 -3.51 -3.71 -18.22
CA SER A 85 -4.54 -4.72 -18.51
C SER A 85 -4.93 -5.49 -17.25
N SER A 86 -4.06 -5.51 -16.24
CA SER A 86 -4.29 -6.13 -14.96
C SER A 86 -3.66 -5.31 -13.82
N PRO A 87 -4.11 -5.52 -12.56
CA PRO A 87 -3.45 -4.97 -11.38
C PRO A 87 -1.94 -5.21 -11.33
N ASP A 88 -1.47 -6.38 -11.75
CA ASP A 88 -0.06 -6.78 -11.65
C ASP A 88 0.87 -5.98 -12.57
N ASP A 89 0.33 -5.34 -13.60
CA ASP A 89 1.09 -4.44 -14.48
C ASP A 89 1.56 -3.17 -13.76
N CYS A 90 0.84 -2.78 -12.71
CA CYS A 90 1.03 -1.51 -12.03
C CYS A 90 1.88 -1.67 -10.78
N TRP A 91 2.78 -0.71 -10.56
CA TRP A 91 3.55 -0.65 -9.32
C TRP A 91 2.64 -0.59 -8.09
N SER A 92 1.58 0.23 -8.16
CA SER A 92 0.55 0.35 -7.14
C SER A 92 -0.32 -0.90 -6.97
N ARG A 93 -0.25 -1.87 -7.88
CA ARG A 93 -1.23 -2.96 -8.00
C ARG A 93 -2.67 -2.50 -8.22
N VAL A 94 -2.88 -1.28 -8.71
CA VAL A 94 -4.22 -0.76 -9.01
C VAL A 94 -4.29 -0.38 -10.48
N CYS A 95 -4.98 -1.23 -11.25
CA CYS A 95 -5.37 -0.92 -12.62
C CYS A 95 -6.78 -0.34 -12.62
N GLY A 96 -6.88 0.97 -12.84
CA GLY A 96 -8.14 1.71 -12.80
C GLY A 96 -9.11 1.30 -13.91
N THR A 97 -10.37 1.71 -13.77
CA THR A 97 -11.43 1.42 -14.76
C THR A 97 -11.17 2.00 -16.14
N ASN A 98 -10.34 3.05 -16.22
CA ASN A 98 -9.85 3.64 -17.46
C ASN A 98 -8.66 2.88 -18.07
N GLN A 99 -8.35 1.68 -17.58
CA GLN A 99 -7.21 0.86 -17.99
C GLN A 99 -5.87 1.57 -17.81
N THR A 100 -5.73 2.37 -16.74
CA THR A 100 -4.45 3.00 -16.37
C THR A 100 -4.10 2.77 -14.91
N CYS A 101 -2.80 2.68 -14.64
CA CYS A 101 -2.27 2.53 -13.29
C CYS A 101 -2.66 3.73 -12.45
N SER A 102 -3.31 3.48 -11.33
CA SER A 102 -3.73 4.51 -10.38
C SER A 102 -2.80 4.53 -9.19
N ALA A 103 -2.65 5.69 -8.53
CA ALA A 103 -1.88 5.75 -7.30
C ALA A 103 -2.51 4.88 -6.20
N ALA A 104 -1.66 4.33 -5.33
CA ALA A 104 -2.07 3.68 -4.10
C ALA A 104 -2.88 4.64 -3.23
N THR A 105 -4.02 4.19 -2.68
CA THR A 105 -4.82 4.96 -1.73
C THR A 105 -5.27 4.09 -0.56
N CYS A 106 -5.51 4.71 0.60
CA CYS A 106 -5.93 4.03 1.83
C CYS A 106 -7.39 3.51 1.83
N ASN A 107 -7.91 3.17 0.66
CA ASN A 107 -9.28 2.71 0.41
C ASN A 107 -9.43 2.09 -1.00
N ASP A 108 -8.33 1.65 -1.62
CA ASP A 108 -8.37 1.01 -2.95
C ASP A 108 -8.58 -0.52 -2.87
N GLY A 109 -8.60 -1.08 -1.65
CA GLY A 109 -8.84 -2.50 -1.40
C GLY A 109 -7.60 -3.37 -1.60
N VAL A 110 -6.41 -2.76 -1.79
CA VAL A 110 -5.17 -3.47 -2.10
C VAL A 110 -4.08 -3.05 -1.13
N ARG A 111 -3.36 -4.01 -0.54
CA ARG A 111 -2.18 -3.70 0.26
C ARG A 111 -1.03 -3.23 -0.63
N ASN A 112 -0.84 -1.92 -0.71
CA ASN A 112 0.18 -1.26 -1.52
C ASN A 112 0.74 -0.02 -0.78
N GLY A 113 1.52 0.83 -1.47
CA GLY A 113 1.88 2.18 -0.96
C GLY A 113 2.67 2.28 0.36
N GLY A 114 3.10 1.17 0.96
CA GLY A 114 3.73 1.12 2.30
C GLY A 114 2.79 0.72 3.44
N GLU A 115 1.60 0.22 3.14
CA GLU A 115 0.64 -0.23 4.14
C GLU A 115 1.04 -1.54 4.86
N ASN A 116 0.68 -1.65 6.14
CA ASN A 116 0.94 -2.88 6.91
C ASN A 116 -0.25 -3.87 6.88
N GLY A 117 -1.46 -3.38 6.65
CA GLY A 117 -2.63 -4.20 6.26
C GLY A 117 -3.20 -3.70 4.94
N ILE A 118 -4.34 -4.23 4.50
CA ILE A 118 -5.04 -3.67 3.33
C ILE A 118 -5.69 -2.36 3.77
N ASP A 119 -5.36 -1.24 3.10
CA ASP A 119 -5.93 0.10 3.34
C ASP A 119 -5.70 0.65 4.77
N CYS A 120 -4.72 0.12 5.51
CA CYS A 120 -4.52 0.49 6.92
C CYS A 120 -3.07 0.42 7.39
N ASP A 121 -2.79 1.24 8.42
CA ASP A 121 -1.45 1.50 8.98
C ASP A 121 -0.43 2.06 7.97
N GLY A 122 0.81 2.25 8.41
CA GLY A 122 1.89 2.77 7.58
C GLY A 122 1.61 4.23 7.21
N PRO A 123 1.46 4.58 5.92
CA PRO A 123 1.07 5.91 5.49
C PRO A 123 -0.41 6.24 5.77
N CYS A 124 -1.25 5.23 6.07
CA CYS A 124 -2.67 5.43 6.27
C CYS A 124 -3.02 5.86 7.69
N VAL A 125 -3.92 6.84 7.80
CA VAL A 125 -4.39 7.39 9.09
C VAL A 125 -5.16 6.35 9.89
N LYS A 126 -5.97 5.53 9.21
CA LYS A 126 -6.75 4.47 9.83
C LYS A 126 -5.87 3.27 10.15
N ARG A 127 -6.09 2.70 11.33
CA ARG A 127 -5.31 1.60 11.88
C ARG A 127 -5.99 0.26 11.63
N CYS A 128 -5.17 -0.77 11.44
CA CYS A 128 -5.66 -2.13 11.30
C CYS A 128 -6.18 -2.70 12.65
N ASN A 129 -6.88 -3.83 12.59
CA ASN A 129 -7.39 -4.53 13.78
C ASN A 129 -6.26 -4.86 14.78
N GLY A 130 -6.58 -4.80 16.07
CA GLY A 130 -5.65 -5.02 17.18
C GLY A 130 -4.80 -3.82 17.57
N ARG A 131 -4.79 -2.74 16.78
CA ARG A 131 -4.06 -1.50 17.12
C ARG A 131 -4.82 -0.66 18.14
N ALA A 132 -4.10 0.07 18.98
CA ALA A 132 -4.72 1.01 19.92
C ALA A 132 -5.54 2.08 19.19
N CYS A 133 -6.67 2.49 19.74
CA CYS A 133 -7.56 3.51 19.18
C CYS A 133 -8.11 4.43 20.25
N SER A 134 -8.47 5.65 19.82
CA SER A 134 -9.10 6.64 20.71
C SER A 134 -10.56 6.91 20.41
N SER A 135 -10.97 6.63 19.17
CA SER A 135 -12.33 6.73 18.68
C SER A 135 -12.50 5.72 17.52
N PRO A 136 -13.75 5.41 17.15
CA PRO A 136 -14.09 4.62 15.96
C PRO A 136 -13.35 5.06 14.68
N ASP A 137 -13.21 6.37 14.45
CA ASP A 137 -12.62 6.94 13.24
C ASP A 137 -11.13 6.60 13.04
N HIS A 138 -10.45 6.19 14.12
CA HIS A 138 -9.05 5.75 14.06
C HIS A 138 -8.91 4.33 13.52
N CYS A 139 -9.99 3.56 13.46
CA CYS A 139 -9.96 2.16 13.04
C CYS A 139 -10.45 2.04 11.60
N TRP A 140 -9.77 1.19 10.84
CA TRP A 140 -10.21 0.86 9.48
C TRP A 140 -11.63 0.28 9.47
N SER A 141 -11.93 -0.59 10.45
CA SER A 141 -13.27 -1.14 10.67
C SER A 141 -14.32 -0.10 11.10
N GLY A 142 -13.90 1.07 11.58
CA GLY A 142 -14.81 1.99 12.26
C GLY A 142 -15.26 1.49 13.65
N VAL A 143 -14.59 0.49 14.24
CA VAL A 143 -14.96 -0.05 15.55
C VAL A 143 -13.78 0.02 16.51
N CYS A 144 -13.91 0.88 17.53
CA CYS A 144 -12.95 0.98 18.63
C CYS A 144 -13.55 0.33 19.88
N GLY A 145 -13.01 -0.83 20.27
CA GLY A 145 -13.49 -1.61 21.40
C GLY A 145 -13.31 -0.90 22.74
N THR A 146 -14.00 -1.41 23.77
CA THR A 146 -13.91 -0.90 25.15
C THR A 146 -12.48 -0.93 25.70
N ASN A 147 -11.68 -1.92 25.27
CA ASN A 147 -10.26 -2.04 25.58
C ASN A 147 -9.35 -1.08 24.76
N ARG A 148 -9.91 -0.06 24.11
CA ARG A 148 -9.19 0.94 23.31
C ARG A 148 -8.36 0.32 22.18
N THR A 149 -8.91 -0.72 21.54
CA THR A 149 -8.29 -1.43 20.43
C THR A 149 -9.25 -1.55 19.26
N CYS A 150 -8.73 -1.45 18.03
CA CYS A 150 -9.51 -1.62 16.82
C CYS A 150 -9.98 -3.07 16.72
N LEU A 151 -11.29 -3.26 16.58
CA LEU A 151 -11.90 -4.57 16.42
C LEU A 151 -12.19 -4.83 14.96
N ALA A 152 -12.25 -6.10 14.57
CA ALA A 152 -12.72 -6.47 13.24
C ALA A 152 -14.19 -6.06 13.05
N ALA A 153 -14.54 -5.76 11.81
CA ALA A 153 -15.92 -5.61 11.37
C ALA A 153 -16.71 -6.89 11.67
N THR A 154 -17.90 -6.76 12.24
CA THR A 154 -18.82 -7.87 12.51
C THR A 154 -20.25 -7.50 12.16
N CYS A 155 -21.07 -8.49 11.80
CA CYS A 155 -22.47 -8.30 11.39
C CYS A 155 -23.44 -7.93 12.54
N ASN A 156 -22.95 -7.26 13.57
CA ASN A 156 -23.67 -6.84 14.77
C ASN A 156 -22.87 -5.80 15.60
N ASP A 157 -21.98 -5.03 14.96
CA ASP A 157 -21.19 -3.99 15.63
C ASP A 157 -21.83 -2.58 15.56
N GLY A 158 -22.95 -2.45 14.85
CA GLY A 158 -23.70 -1.22 14.73
C GLY A 158 -23.13 -0.23 13.72
N VAL A 159 -22.15 -0.64 12.91
CA VAL A 159 -21.47 0.20 11.93
C VAL A 159 -21.50 -0.47 10.56
N ARG A 160 -21.89 0.27 9.51
CA ARG A 160 -21.78 -0.24 8.13
C ARG A 160 -20.31 -0.31 7.71
N ASN A 161 -19.71 -1.48 7.81
CA ASN A 161 -18.30 -1.73 7.50
C ASN A 161 -18.14 -3.09 6.80
N GLY A 162 -16.91 -3.60 6.62
CA GLY A 162 -16.66 -5.00 6.23
C GLY A 162 -17.17 -5.47 4.85
N GLY A 163 -17.76 -4.60 4.03
CA GLY A 163 -18.43 -4.95 2.76
C GLY A 163 -19.96 -5.07 2.86
N GLU A 164 -20.55 -4.63 3.97
CA GLU A 164 -22.00 -4.64 4.18
C GLU A 164 -22.76 -3.67 3.26
N ILE A 165 -24.00 -4.04 2.90
CA ILE A 165 -24.87 -3.19 2.08
C ILE A 165 -25.69 -2.24 2.95
N GLY A 166 -26.11 -2.68 4.14
CA GLY A 166 -26.67 -1.82 5.20
C GLY A 166 -25.84 -1.93 6.48
N ILE A 167 -26.28 -1.31 7.57
CA ILE A 167 -25.63 -1.50 8.88
C ILE A 167 -25.90 -2.94 9.34
N ASP A 168 -24.85 -3.72 9.58
CA ASP A 168 -24.91 -5.11 10.10
C ASP A 168 -25.72 -6.09 9.21
N CYS A 169 -25.87 -5.80 7.92
CA CYS A 169 -26.73 -6.61 7.03
C CYS A 169 -26.29 -6.64 5.57
N ASP A 170 -26.61 -7.77 4.93
CA ASP A 170 -26.26 -8.12 3.55
C ASP A 170 -24.73 -8.10 3.27
N GLY A 171 -24.34 -8.32 2.01
CA GLY A 171 -22.95 -8.44 1.62
C GLY A 171 -22.34 -9.71 2.24
N PRO A 172 -21.33 -9.59 3.12
CA PRO A 172 -20.77 -10.72 3.86
C PRO A 172 -21.70 -11.24 4.97
N CYS A 173 -22.73 -10.49 5.37
CA CYS A 173 -23.60 -10.84 6.48
C CYS A 173 -24.76 -11.76 6.07
N VAL A 174 -25.05 -12.74 6.91
CA VAL A 174 -26.13 -13.72 6.69
C VAL A 174 -27.50 -13.06 6.80
N LYS A 175 -27.65 -12.10 7.71
CA LYS A 175 -28.89 -11.34 7.90
C LYS A 175 -29.05 -10.31 6.79
N ARG A 176 -30.28 -10.18 6.29
CA ARG A 176 -30.67 -9.29 5.20
C ARG A 176 -31.21 -7.98 5.74
N CYS A 177 -30.96 -6.89 5.00
CA CYS A 177 -31.51 -5.60 5.34
C CYS A 177 -33.03 -5.54 5.07
N ASN A 178 -33.67 -4.52 5.64
CA ASN A 178 -35.10 -4.29 5.47
C ASN A 178 -35.47 -4.14 3.98
N GLY A 179 -36.65 -4.62 3.60
CA GLY A 179 -37.15 -4.65 2.22
C GLY A 179 -36.64 -5.82 1.37
N ARG A 180 -35.71 -6.65 1.87
CA ARG A 180 -35.24 -7.85 1.16
C ARG A 180 -36.09 -9.07 1.43
N ALA A 181 -36.10 -9.99 0.48
CA ALA A 181 -36.82 -11.25 0.60
C ALA A 181 -36.30 -12.10 1.77
N CYS A 182 -37.20 -12.68 2.56
CA CYS A 182 -36.91 -13.53 3.71
C CYS A 182 -37.86 -14.74 3.76
N SER A 183 -37.37 -15.85 4.27
CA SER A 183 -38.17 -17.07 4.50
C SER A 183 -38.47 -17.29 5.98
N SER A 184 -37.77 -16.61 6.88
CA SER A 184 -37.99 -16.62 8.33
C SER A 184 -37.49 -15.30 8.94
N ALA A 185 -37.94 -15.02 10.17
CA ALA A 185 -37.54 -13.85 10.95
C ALA A 185 -36.02 -13.75 11.17
N ASP A 186 -35.36 -14.87 11.38
CA ASP A 186 -33.91 -14.94 11.64
C ASP A 186 -33.06 -14.50 10.45
N HIS A 187 -33.64 -14.47 9.25
CA HIS A 187 -32.96 -13.99 8.03
C HIS A 187 -32.93 -12.47 7.92
N CYS A 188 -33.60 -11.74 8.81
CA CYS A 188 -33.70 -10.29 8.78
C CYS A 188 -32.87 -9.65 9.89
N GLY A 189 -32.18 -8.55 9.57
CA GLY A 189 -31.47 -7.71 10.55
C GLY A 189 -32.40 -7.25 11.68
N SER A 190 -33.64 -6.92 11.34
CA SER A 190 -34.71 -6.55 12.27
C SER A 190 -35.28 -7.71 13.10
N GLY A 191 -34.96 -8.97 12.76
CA GLY A 191 -35.61 -10.12 13.37
C GLY A 191 -37.09 -10.28 13.01
N ALA A 192 -37.57 -9.60 11.96
CA ALA A 192 -38.97 -9.66 11.53
C ALA A 192 -39.11 -9.89 10.02
N CYS A 193 -39.76 -11.00 9.65
CA CYS A 193 -40.13 -11.32 8.27
C CYS A 193 -41.63 -11.16 8.09
N GLY A 194 -42.05 -10.25 7.21
CA GLY A 194 -43.45 -9.93 6.97
C GLY A 194 -44.19 -10.99 6.16
N ILE A 195 -45.53 -10.89 6.14
CA ILE A 195 -46.40 -11.81 5.39
C ILE A 195 -46.12 -11.85 3.88
N ASN A 196 -45.53 -10.79 3.34
CA ASN A 196 -45.10 -10.71 1.94
C ASN A 196 -43.69 -11.28 1.72
N GLN A 197 -43.16 -12.05 2.68
CA GLN A 197 -41.80 -12.61 2.65
C GLN A 197 -40.72 -11.54 2.50
N THR A 198 -40.88 -10.40 3.19
CA THR A 198 -39.93 -9.29 3.16
C THR A 198 -39.52 -8.85 4.57
N CYS A 199 -38.24 -8.53 4.75
CA CYS A 199 -37.72 -8.04 6.02
C CYS A 199 -38.35 -6.69 6.37
N LEU A 200 -38.96 -6.61 7.55
CA LEU A 200 -39.68 -5.42 8.01
C LEU A 200 -38.75 -4.47 8.77
N CYS A 201 -39.05 -3.18 8.76
CA CYS A 201 -38.48 -2.25 9.73
C CYS A 201 -39.17 -2.45 11.08
N THR A 202 -38.39 -2.58 12.15
CA THR A 202 -38.86 -2.69 13.54
C THR A 202 -38.35 -1.53 14.36
#